data_AF-A0A101INZ2-F1
#
_entry.id   AF-A0A101INZ2-F1
#
_cell.length_a   1.000
_cell.length_b   1.000
_cell.length_c   1.000
_cell.angle_alpha   90.00
_cell.angle_beta   90.00
_cell.angle_gamma   90.00
#
_symmetry.space_group_name_H-M   'P 1'
#
loop_
_entity.id
_entity.type
_entity.pdbx_description
1 polymer ?
#
loop_
_entity_poly.entity_id
_entity_poly.type
_entity_poly.pdbx_seq_one_letter_code
_entity_poly.pdbx_strand_id
1 'polypeptide(L)'
;KDREVIYRGSATSYDYQLTSTDTFISLIGTLTVYGTEFRSFNEVKIDVSGYFEEIRMGEFNNSPIDYPLKLGNHTQSGGTQEWTSNLSNVNLGDELRFSVYYHNGSDLIAKDTRVELSFDYSQSYYNLNSKISANGFNDYNSQANISLKPNQFIKLQGTGKWYSNYNGNNYTMIRDIFYTVENNKVIFSLGDVYPGYAPNDGYVIFNAIVTNNP
;
A
#
# COMPACT_ATOMS: atom_id res chain seq x y z
N LYS A 1 -8.37 18.98 25.31
CA LYS A 1 -8.38 17.74 26.12
C LYS A 1 -6.94 17.51 26.52
N ASP A 2 -6.62 17.72 27.79
CA ASP A 2 -5.25 17.57 28.28
C ASP A 2 -4.86 16.09 28.14
N ARG A 3 -3.79 15.82 27.41
CA ARG A 3 -3.24 14.46 27.26
C ARG A 3 -2.12 14.31 28.27
N GLU A 4 -2.38 13.54 29.31
CA GLU A 4 -1.38 13.16 30.29
C GLU A 4 -0.41 12.16 29.61
N VAL A 5 0.78 12.63 29.23
CA VAL A 5 1.82 11.78 28.64
C VAL A 5 2.67 11.20 29.77
N ILE A 6 2.51 9.90 30.00
CA ILE A 6 3.36 9.16 30.94
C ILE A 6 4.74 8.97 30.28
N TYR A 7 5.75 9.55 30.93
CA TYR A 7 7.18 9.56 30.67
C TYR A 7 7.74 8.46 29.74
N ARG A 8 8.40 8.88 28.64
CA ARG A 8 9.40 8.10 27.89
C ARG A 8 10.50 9.05 27.37
N GLY A 9 11.57 9.25 28.15
CA GLY A 9 12.69 10.11 27.78
C GLY A 9 13.97 9.75 28.51
N SER A 10 15.05 10.47 28.24
CA SER A 10 16.31 10.37 28.98
C SER A 10 16.39 11.46 30.07
N ALA A 11 17.46 11.49 30.86
CA ALA A 11 17.67 12.55 31.86
C ALA A 11 17.82 13.96 31.25
N THR A 12 18.05 14.07 29.93
CA THR A 12 18.37 15.34 29.24
C THR A 12 17.51 15.63 28.02
N SER A 13 16.54 14.78 27.68
CA SER A 13 15.68 14.96 26.50
C SER A 13 14.28 14.38 26.70
N TYR A 14 13.28 15.06 26.13
CA TYR A 14 11.88 14.64 26.11
C TYR A 14 11.36 14.66 24.68
N ASP A 15 10.70 13.58 24.26
CA ASP A 15 10.05 13.48 22.96
C ASP A 15 8.53 13.61 23.13
N TYR A 16 7.90 14.49 22.34
CA TYR A 16 6.46 14.70 22.32
C TYR A 16 5.93 14.63 20.88
N GLN A 17 4.79 13.96 20.69
CA GLN A 17 4.03 14.00 19.44
C GLN A 17 2.91 15.04 19.58
N LEU A 18 3.04 16.14 18.85
CA LEU A 18 2.02 17.19 18.76
C LEU A 18 1.15 17.00 17.51
N THR A 19 -0.09 17.47 17.55
CA THR A 19 -0.96 17.57 16.38
C THR A 19 -1.23 19.03 16.02
N SER A 20 -1.78 19.28 14.83
CA SER A 20 -2.15 20.62 14.35
C SER A 20 -3.23 21.32 15.18
N THR A 21 -3.84 20.62 16.13
CA THR A 21 -4.86 21.15 17.04
C THR A 21 -4.31 21.50 18.42
N ASP A 22 -3.05 21.14 18.70
CA ASP A 22 -2.41 21.45 19.97
C ASP A 22 -1.90 22.90 19.96
N THR A 23 -2.29 23.65 20.98
CA THR A 23 -1.98 25.09 21.08
C THR A 23 -0.90 25.39 22.11
N PHE A 24 -0.72 24.53 23.11
CA PHE A 24 0.23 24.72 24.22
C PHE A 24 0.80 23.38 24.70
N ILE A 25 2.02 23.39 25.21
CA ILE A 25 2.62 22.30 25.99
C ILE A 25 2.79 22.78 27.43
N SER A 26 2.22 22.05 28.39
CA SER A 26 2.40 22.31 29.83
C SER A 26 3.35 21.27 30.42
N LEU A 27 4.49 21.72 30.93
CA LEU A 27 5.46 20.87 31.63
C LEU A 27 5.27 21.06 33.14
N ILE A 28 4.77 20.02 33.83
CA ILE A 28 4.52 20.03 35.27
C ILE A 28 5.45 19.03 35.94
N GLY A 29 6.29 19.48 36.88
CA GLY A 29 7.16 18.63 37.69
C GLY A 29 6.73 18.60 39.15
N THR A 30 6.89 17.45 39.82
CA THR A 30 6.71 17.32 41.28
C THR A 30 8.06 17.07 41.97
N LEU A 31 8.33 17.82 43.03
CA LEU A 31 9.53 17.67 43.86
C LEU A 31 9.32 16.50 44.83
N THR A 32 10.19 15.48 44.77
CA THR A 32 10.28 14.48 45.83
C THR A 32 11.47 14.78 46.75
N VAL A 33 11.28 14.54 48.05
CA VAL A 33 12.11 15.05 49.16
C VAL A 33 13.57 14.51 49.16
N TYR A 34 13.93 13.63 48.23
CA TYR A 34 15.27 13.03 48.14
C TYR A 34 15.96 13.39 46.82
N GLY A 35 16.53 14.59 46.81
CA GLY A 35 17.75 14.99 46.10
C GLY A 35 18.09 14.32 44.77
N THR A 36 17.59 14.87 43.68
CA THR A 36 18.39 15.18 42.48
C THR A 36 17.75 16.42 41.85
N GLU A 37 18.54 17.49 41.69
CA GLU A 37 18.04 18.76 41.15
C GLU A 37 17.68 18.61 39.66
N PHE A 38 16.39 18.49 39.35
CA PHE A 38 15.89 19.03 38.09
C PHE A 38 15.64 20.52 38.30
N ARG A 39 16.31 21.37 37.51
CA ARG A 39 15.98 22.80 37.46
C ARG A 39 14.53 22.92 37.03
N SER A 40 13.68 23.31 37.98
CA SER A 40 12.27 23.58 37.78
C SER A 40 12.08 24.64 36.70
N PHE A 41 11.22 24.39 35.73
CA PHE A 41 10.59 25.46 34.98
C PHE A 41 9.46 26.02 35.88
N ASN A 42 9.56 27.28 36.33
CA ASN A 42 8.36 28.03 36.75
C ASN A 42 7.39 27.94 35.59
N GLU A 43 6.15 27.47 35.80
CA GLU A 43 5.12 27.27 34.76
C GLU A 43 5.38 28.12 33.50
N VAL A 44 6.11 27.55 32.54
CA VAL A 44 6.42 28.24 31.28
C VAL A 44 5.35 27.79 30.33
N LYS A 45 4.34 28.62 30.14
CA LYS A 45 3.48 28.51 28.97
C LYS A 45 4.32 28.90 27.76
N ILE A 46 4.77 27.90 27.02
CA ILE A 46 5.42 28.10 25.73
C ILE A 46 4.30 28.13 24.69
N ASP A 47 4.08 29.29 24.07
CA ASP A 47 3.28 29.35 22.85
C ASP A 47 4.02 28.50 21.82
N VAL A 48 3.37 27.43 21.35
CA VAL A 48 3.91 26.63 20.25
C VAL A 48 3.72 27.47 18.98
N SER A 49 4.62 28.42 18.76
CA SER A 49 4.77 29.16 17.49
C SER A 49 5.55 28.33 16.46
N GLY A 50 5.36 27.00 16.51
CA GLY A 50 5.95 26.08 15.55
C GLY A 50 5.35 26.30 14.18
N TYR A 51 6.20 26.35 13.16
CA TYR A 51 5.78 26.16 11.79
C TYR A 51 5.23 24.72 11.66
N PHE A 52 3.91 24.61 11.60
CA PHE A 52 3.26 23.36 11.21
C PHE A 52 3.22 23.34 9.69
N GLU A 53 4.13 22.59 9.08
CA GLU A 53 3.99 22.27 7.65
C GLU A 53 2.96 21.16 7.53
N GLU A 54 1.85 21.45 6.85
CA GLU A 54 0.97 20.39 6.38
C GLU A 54 1.74 19.60 5.31
N ILE A 55 2.23 18.42 5.68
CA ILE A 55 2.84 17.51 4.71
C ILE A 55 1.69 16.99 3.86
N ARG A 56 1.53 17.58 2.67
CA ARG A 56 0.60 17.08 1.67
C ARG A 56 1.03 15.68 1.24
N MET A 57 0.19 14.70 1.50
CA MET A 57 0.40 13.34 1.05
C MET A 57 -0.03 13.20 -0.41
N GLY A 58 0.78 12.52 -1.22
CA GLY A 58 0.38 12.12 -2.57
C GLY A 58 -0.66 11.01 -2.55
N GLU A 59 -1.35 10.84 -3.68
CA GLU A 59 -2.41 9.86 -3.86
C GLU A 59 -2.20 9.06 -5.14
N PHE A 60 -2.44 7.76 -5.05
CA PHE A 60 -2.51 6.88 -6.22
C PHE A 60 -3.97 6.62 -6.58
N ASN A 61 -4.21 6.34 -7.85
CA ASN A 61 -5.47 5.81 -8.37
C ASN A 61 -6.72 6.56 -7.86
N ASN A 62 -6.63 7.90 -7.79
CA ASN A 62 -7.68 8.76 -7.24
C ASN A 62 -8.75 9.14 -8.29
N SER A 63 -8.70 8.54 -9.48
CA SER A 63 -9.66 8.78 -10.54
C SER A 63 -10.65 7.62 -10.70
N PRO A 64 -11.94 7.89 -10.96
CA PRO A 64 -12.94 6.84 -11.22
C PRO A 64 -12.66 5.98 -12.46
N ILE A 65 -11.80 6.44 -13.37
CA ILE A 65 -11.42 5.69 -14.59
C ILE A 65 -10.21 4.78 -14.37
N ASP A 66 -9.60 4.82 -13.18
CA ASP A 66 -8.50 3.92 -12.83
C ASP A 66 -9.03 2.49 -12.62
N TYR A 67 -8.20 1.49 -12.92
CA TYR A 67 -8.56 0.07 -12.81
C TYR A 67 -7.61 -0.70 -11.87
N PRO A 68 -7.61 -0.41 -10.56
CA PRO A 68 -6.49 -0.74 -9.67
C PRO A 68 -6.19 -2.23 -9.55
N LEU A 69 -7.11 -3.06 -9.02
CA LEU A 69 -6.96 -4.52 -9.03
C LEU A 69 -7.99 -5.14 -9.96
N LYS A 70 -7.50 -5.86 -10.97
CA LYS A 70 -8.33 -6.63 -11.90
C LYS A 70 -7.80 -8.04 -12.08
N LEU A 71 -8.71 -8.94 -12.39
CA LEU A 71 -8.51 -10.38 -12.50
C LEU A 71 -8.93 -10.83 -13.89
N GLY A 72 -8.23 -11.82 -14.46
CA GLY A 72 -8.61 -12.45 -15.72
C GLY A 72 -8.36 -13.95 -15.69
N ASN A 73 -9.23 -14.71 -16.36
CA ASN A 73 -9.01 -16.13 -16.65
C ASN A 73 -8.44 -16.24 -18.07
N HIS A 74 -7.16 -16.55 -18.19
CA HIS A 74 -6.48 -16.58 -19.48
C HIS A 74 -6.89 -17.78 -20.34
N THR A 75 -7.30 -18.89 -19.70
CA THR A 75 -7.61 -20.16 -20.37
C THR A 75 -9.00 -20.15 -21.01
N GLN A 76 -10.01 -19.62 -20.32
CA GLN A 76 -11.41 -19.81 -20.70
C GLN A 76 -11.95 -18.84 -21.75
N SER A 77 -11.37 -17.64 -21.86
CA SER A 77 -11.86 -16.57 -22.73
C SER A 77 -11.32 -16.67 -24.18
N GLY A 78 -10.99 -17.86 -24.66
CA GLY A 78 -10.34 -18.03 -25.97
C GLY A 78 -9.01 -17.27 -26.08
N GLY A 79 -8.37 -16.97 -24.95
CA GLY A 79 -7.16 -16.16 -24.86
C GLY A 79 -7.38 -14.65 -24.76
N THR A 80 -8.61 -14.12 -24.85
CA THR A 80 -8.88 -12.68 -24.71
C THR A 80 -9.05 -12.29 -23.24
N GLN A 81 -8.32 -11.28 -22.75
CA GLN A 81 -8.35 -10.94 -21.32
C GLN A 81 -9.64 -10.17 -20.97
N GLU A 82 -10.62 -10.85 -20.38
CA GLU A 82 -11.76 -10.18 -19.74
C GLU A 82 -11.37 -9.82 -18.30
N TRP A 83 -11.16 -8.53 -18.04
CA TRP A 83 -10.72 -8.01 -16.74
C TRP A 83 -11.91 -7.71 -15.82
N THR A 84 -11.96 -8.34 -14.64
CA THR A 84 -13.04 -8.18 -13.65
C THR A 84 -12.48 -7.99 -12.23
N SER A 85 -13.30 -7.50 -11.30
CA SER A 85 -12.98 -7.53 -9.85
C SER A 85 -13.57 -8.74 -9.13
N ASN A 86 -14.46 -9.48 -9.79
CA ASN A 86 -15.09 -10.69 -9.26
C ASN A 86 -15.01 -11.78 -10.32
N LEU A 87 -14.22 -12.82 -10.06
CA LEU A 87 -14.03 -13.93 -10.99
C LEU A 87 -14.74 -15.18 -10.47
N SER A 88 -15.58 -15.78 -11.31
CA SER A 88 -16.32 -17.00 -11.01
C SER A 88 -16.16 -18.01 -12.15
N ASN A 89 -16.71 -19.22 -11.99
CA ASN A 89 -16.64 -20.31 -12.97
C ASN A 89 -15.20 -20.75 -13.32
N VAL A 90 -14.26 -20.53 -12.39
CA VAL A 90 -12.89 -20.99 -12.54
C VAL A 90 -12.82 -22.51 -12.40
N ASN A 91 -12.02 -23.15 -13.24
CA ASN A 91 -11.84 -24.59 -13.31
C ASN A 91 -10.40 -25.00 -12.92
N LEU A 92 -10.24 -26.28 -12.56
CA LEU A 92 -8.94 -26.84 -12.27
C LEU A 92 -8.04 -26.75 -13.51
N GLY A 93 -6.81 -26.26 -13.34
CA GLY A 93 -5.84 -26.08 -14.43
C GLY A 93 -5.95 -24.74 -15.16
N ASP A 94 -6.92 -23.89 -14.83
CA ASP A 94 -7.01 -22.55 -15.42
C ASP A 94 -5.79 -21.69 -15.03
N GLU A 95 -5.26 -20.95 -16.01
CA GLU A 95 -4.26 -19.92 -15.80
C GLU A 95 -4.96 -18.59 -15.50
N LEU A 96 -4.66 -18.04 -14.32
CA LEU A 96 -5.21 -16.78 -13.86
C LEU A 96 -4.17 -15.66 -13.94
N ARG A 97 -4.64 -14.44 -14.21
CA ARG A 97 -3.83 -13.23 -14.20
C ARG A 97 -4.40 -12.20 -13.25
N PHE A 98 -3.52 -11.55 -12.50
CA PHE A 98 -3.85 -10.46 -11.59
C PHE A 98 -3.13 -9.20 -12.06
N SER A 99 -3.87 -8.18 -12.42
CA SER A 99 -3.35 -6.87 -12.82
C SER A 99 -3.47 -5.89 -11.67
N VAL A 100 -2.33 -5.36 -11.21
CA VAL A 100 -2.27 -4.24 -10.28
C VAL A 100 -1.86 -2.99 -11.04
N TYR A 101 -2.83 -2.14 -11.37
CA TYR A 101 -2.66 -0.84 -12.01
C TYR A 101 -2.27 0.24 -11.01
N TYR A 102 -1.34 1.09 -11.43
CA TYR A 102 -0.92 2.27 -10.70
C TYR A 102 -0.96 3.50 -11.61
N HIS A 103 -1.47 4.57 -11.04
CA HIS A 103 -1.46 5.92 -11.59
C HIS A 103 -1.20 6.88 -10.44
N ASN A 104 -0.16 7.68 -10.55
CA ASN A 104 0.11 8.75 -9.59
C ASN A 104 -0.78 9.95 -9.93
N GLY A 105 -1.90 10.07 -9.24
CA GLY A 105 -2.89 11.13 -9.45
C GLY A 105 -2.57 12.44 -8.72
N SER A 106 -1.37 12.57 -8.17
CA SER A 106 -0.89 13.77 -7.46
C SER A 106 0.12 14.56 -8.29
N ASP A 107 0.61 15.69 -7.75
CA ASP A 107 1.67 16.52 -8.32
C ASP A 107 3.07 16.20 -7.77
N LEU A 108 3.19 15.22 -6.88
CA LEU A 108 4.46 14.81 -6.26
C LEU A 108 5.07 13.59 -6.98
N ILE A 109 6.40 13.45 -6.95
CA ILE A 109 7.05 12.21 -7.41
C ILE A 109 6.99 11.17 -6.29
N ALA A 110 6.35 10.04 -6.55
CA ALA A 110 6.29 8.93 -5.60
C ALA A 110 7.62 8.17 -5.60
N LYS A 111 8.37 8.28 -4.49
CA LYS A 111 9.69 7.64 -4.33
C LYS A 111 9.57 6.26 -3.69
N ASP A 112 10.38 5.31 -4.16
CA ASP A 112 10.39 3.91 -3.70
C ASP A 112 8.99 3.29 -3.68
N THR A 113 8.27 3.44 -4.80
CA THR A 113 6.94 2.89 -4.97
C THR A 113 6.99 1.37 -4.98
N ARG A 114 6.12 0.75 -4.19
CA ARG A 114 5.99 -0.71 -4.05
C ARG A 114 4.55 -1.13 -4.29
N VAL A 115 4.42 -2.20 -5.07
CA VAL A 115 3.18 -2.92 -5.31
C VAL A 115 3.21 -4.19 -4.48
N GLU A 116 2.16 -4.42 -3.72
CA GLU A 116 1.92 -5.64 -2.96
C GLU A 116 0.65 -6.32 -3.47
N LEU A 117 0.69 -7.64 -3.60
CA LEU A 117 -0.48 -8.48 -3.83
C LEU A 117 -0.52 -9.56 -2.74
N SER A 118 -1.64 -9.62 -2.01
CA SER A 118 -1.86 -10.60 -0.95
C SER A 118 -3.19 -11.33 -1.12
N PHE A 119 -3.25 -12.54 -0.56
CA PHE A 119 -4.39 -13.44 -0.66
C PHE A 119 -4.82 -13.86 0.74
N ASP A 120 -6.11 -13.74 1.01
CA ASP A 120 -6.76 -14.36 2.14
C ASP A 120 -7.71 -15.45 1.63
N TYR A 121 -7.59 -16.66 2.19
CA TYR A 121 -8.34 -17.84 1.78
C TYR A 121 -9.34 -18.25 2.84
N SER A 122 -10.63 -18.26 2.48
CA SER A 122 -11.68 -18.83 3.30
C SER A 122 -12.52 -19.86 2.52
N GLN A 123 -12.29 -21.15 2.83
CA GLN A 123 -13.13 -22.33 2.50
C GLN A 123 -13.56 -22.61 1.03
N SER A 124 -13.40 -21.67 0.09
CA SER A 124 -13.60 -21.74 -1.39
C SER A 124 -13.59 -20.34 -2.03
N TYR A 125 -13.47 -19.30 -1.20
CA TYR A 125 -13.44 -17.90 -1.59
C TYR A 125 -12.07 -17.30 -1.30
N TYR A 126 -11.49 -16.65 -2.30
CA TYR A 126 -10.25 -15.89 -2.18
C TYR A 126 -10.57 -14.41 -2.19
N ASN A 127 -10.19 -13.70 -1.14
CA ASN A 127 -10.14 -12.24 -1.14
C ASN A 127 -8.70 -11.82 -1.47
N LEU A 128 -8.54 -11.12 -2.58
CA LEU A 128 -7.27 -10.57 -3.01
C LEU A 128 -7.23 -9.10 -2.61
N ASN A 129 -6.14 -8.69 -1.98
CA ASN A 129 -5.86 -7.29 -1.72
C ASN A 129 -4.58 -6.89 -2.46
N SER A 130 -4.67 -5.82 -3.22
CA SER A 130 -3.50 -5.11 -3.72
C SER A 130 -3.27 -3.87 -2.88
N LYS A 131 -2.00 -3.53 -2.66
CA LYS A 131 -1.58 -2.31 -2.00
C LYS A 131 -0.50 -1.61 -2.82
N ILE A 132 -0.63 -0.31 -3.01
CA ILE A 132 0.42 0.56 -3.56
C ILE A 132 0.85 1.50 -2.46
N SER A 133 2.16 1.62 -2.25
CA SER A 133 2.76 2.46 -1.22
C SER A 133 4.00 3.17 -1.76
N ALA A 134 4.27 4.38 -1.27
CA ALA A 134 5.46 5.15 -1.58
C ALA A 134 5.75 6.17 -0.47
N ASN A 135 6.97 6.71 -0.42
CA ASN A 135 7.33 7.74 0.56
C ASN A 135 6.54 9.03 0.32
N GLY A 136 5.87 9.53 1.37
CA GLY A 136 5.06 10.75 1.28
C GLY A 136 3.71 10.56 0.56
N PHE A 137 3.25 9.32 0.42
CA PHE A 137 1.98 8.97 -0.23
C PHE A 137 1.08 8.18 0.71
N ASN A 138 -0.23 8.38 0.58
CA ASN A 138 -1.20 7.51 1.22
C ASN A 138 -1.17 6.12 0.56
N ASP A 139 -1.26 5.08 1.39
CA ASP A 139 -1.40 3.72 0.89
C ASP A 139 -2.72 3.56 0.13
N TYR A 140 -2.65 3.06 -1.10
CA TYR A 140 -3.83 2.75 -1.89
C TYR A 140 -4.12 1.26 -1.86
N ASN A 141 -5.30 0.88 -1.38
CA ASN A 141 -5.71 -0.53 -1.32
C ASN A 141 -6.86 -0.78 -2.30
N SER A 142 -6.81 -1.92 -2.99
CA SER A 142 -7.89 -2.36 -3.87
C SER A 142 -8.11 -3.85 -3.75
N GLN A 143 -9.37 -4.26 -3.76
CA GLN A 143 -9.78 -5.63 -3.53
C GLN A 143 -10.45 -6.24 -4.75
N ALA A 144 -10.27 -7.54 -4.88
CA ALA A 144 -10.96 -8.36 -5.86
C ALA A 144 -11.17 -9.76 -5.28
N ASN A 145 -12.06 -10.55 -5.86
CA ASN A 145 -12.37 -11.88 -5.34
C ASN A 145 -12.51 -12.94 -6.41
N ILE A 146 -12.29 -14.17 -5.96
CA ILE A 146 -12.38 -15.37 -6.79
C ILE A 146 -13.13 -16.45 -6.03
N SER A 147 -14.15 -17.00 -6.68
CA SER A 147 -14.88 -18.17 -6.19
C SER A 147 -14.37 -19.43 -6.90
N LEU A 148 -13.83 -20.37 -6.12
CA LEU A 148 -13.38 -21.67 -6.60
C LEU A 148 -14.35 -22.79 -6.21
N LYS A 149 -14.20 -23.96 -6.85
CA LYS A 149 -14.87 -25.19 -6.41
C LYS A 149 -14.16 -25.75 -5.17
N PRO A 150 -14.83 -26.60 -4.35
CA PRO A 150 -14.19 -27.24 -3.20
C PRO A 150 -12.89 -27.96 -3.57
N ASN A 151 -11.90 -27.92 -2.67
CA ASN A 151 -10.55 -28.50 -2.81
C ASN A 151 -9.68 -27.91 -3.94
N GLN A 152 -10.01 -26.71 -4.42
CA GLN A 152 -9.16 -25.97 -5.36
C GLN A 152 -8.45 -24.80 -4.66
N PHE A 153 -7.25 -24.50 -5.14
CA PHE A 153 -6.36 -23.48 -4.62
C PHE A 153 -5.77 -22.65 -5.76
N ILE A 154 -5.36 -21.42 -5.43
CA ILE A 154 -4.61 -20.55 -6.33
C ILE A 154 -3.13 -20.66 -5.98
N LYS A 155 -2.31 -21.08 -6.95
CA LYS A 155 -0.85 -21.10 -6.80
C LYS A 155 -0.22 -20.07 -7.73
N LEU A 156 0.41 -19.07 -7.14
CA LEU A 156 1.24 -18.12 -7.89
C LEU A 156 2.46 -18.82 -8.50
N GLN A 157 2.80 -18.44 -9.74
CA GLN A 157 3.85 -19.09 -10.53
C GLN A 157 5.25 -18.52 -10.30
N GLY A 158 5.42 -17.50 -9.45
CA GLY A 158 6.70 -16.84 -9.18
C GLY A 158 7.22 -15.94 -10.31
N THR A 159 6.44 -15.80 -11.39
CA THR A 159 6.78 -14.99 -12.56
C THR A 159 5.63 -14.05 -12.92
N GLY A 160 5.99 -12.81 -13.26
CA GLY A 160 5.06 -11.76 -13.67
C GLY A 160 5.68 -10.86 -14.73
N LYS A 161 4.98 -9.79 -15.09
CA LYS A 161 5.44 -8.80 -16.07
C LYS A 161 5.05 -7.40 -15.64
N TRP A 162 5.95 -6.45 -15.83
CA TRP A 162 5.68 -5.04 -15.59
C TRP A 162 5.46 -4.31 -16.92
N TYR A 163 4.38 -3.55 -17.00
CA TYR A 163 4.04 -2.71 -18.14
C TYR A 163 3.91 -1.24 -17.70
N SER A 164 4.45 -0.32 -18.49
CA SER A 164 4.38 1.14 -18.26
C SER A 164 4.60 1.88 -19.59
N ASN A 165 4.74 3.21 -19.58
CA ASN A 165 5.00 4.01 -20.78
C ASN A 165 3.88 3.88 -21.81
N TYR A 166 2.66 4.23 -21.44
CA TYR A 166 1.53 4.25 -22.37
C TYR A 166 1.80 5.26 -23.49
N ASN A 167 1.74 4.81 -24.74
CA ASN A 167 2.03 5.64 -25.92
C ASN A 167 0.77 6.16 -26.64
N GLY A 168 -0.40 6.07 -26.02
CA GLY A 168 -1.69 6.39 -26.62
C GLY A 168 -2.44 5.19 -27.20
N ASN A 169 -1.75 4.07 -27.44
CA ASN A 169 -2.35 2.83 -27.93
C ASN A 169 -2.06 1.63 -27.01
N ASN A 170 -0.82 1.49 -26.54
CA ASN A 170 -0.38 0.34 -25.75
C ASN A 170 0.61 0.76 -24.66
N TYR A 171 0.68 -0.06 -23.61
CA TYR A 171 1.77 -0.02 -22.65
C TYR A 171 2.96 -0.84 -23.17
N THR A 172 4.16 -0.39 -22.83
CA THR A 172 5.41 -1.10 -23.12
C THR A 172 5.71 -2.11 -22.01
N MET A 173 6.03 -3.36 -22.37
CA MET A 173 6.57 -4.33 -21.41
C MET A 173 7.97 -3.87 -21.00
N ILE A 174 8.15 -3.53 -19.73
CA ILE A 174 9.41 -3.00 -19.21
C ILE A 174 10.37 -4.14 -18.89
N ARG A 175 9.89 -5.17 -18.18
CA ARG A 175 10.65 -6.38 -17.85
C ARG A 175 9.75 -7.49 -17.32
N ASP A 176 10.30 -8.70 -17.35
CA ASP A 176 9.79 -9.79 -16.53
C ASP A 176 10.06 -9.50 -15.05
N ILE A 177 9.17 -10.02 -14.21
CA ILE A 177 9.25 -9.94 -12.76
C ILE A 177 9.44 -11.34 -12.23
N PHE A 178 10.44 -11.51 -11.38
CA PHE A 178 10.62 -12.72 -10.58
C PHE A 178 10.34 -12.35 -9.13
N TYR A 179 9.48 -13.12 -8.49
CA TYR A 179 9.07 -12.84 -7.11
C TYR A 179 8.97 -14.12 -6.29
N THR A 180 9.29 -13.99 -5.01
CA THR A 180 9.00 -14.99 -3.99
C THR A 180 7.64 -14.71 -3.38
N VAL A 181 6.94 -15.78 -3.01
CA VAL A 181 5.69 -15.70 -2.25
C VAL A 181 6.05 -15.98 -0.80
N GLU A 182 5.84 -15.01 0.07
CA GLU A 182 6.08 -15.13 1.50
C GLU A 182 4.78 -14.81 2.23
N ASN A 183 4.28 -15.72 3.07
CA ASN A 183 3.04 -15.54 3.82
C ASN A 183 1.85 -15.10 2.94
N ASN A 184 1.64 -15.80 1.80
CA ASN A 184 0.59 -15.49 0.82
C ASN A 184 0.64 -14.04 0.30
N LYS A 185 1.85 -13.49 0.17
CA LYS A 185 2.06 -12.12 -0.25
C LYS A 185 3.26 -12.03 -1.19
N VAL A 186 3.14 -11.12 -2.15
CA VAL A 186 4.20 -10.75 -3.08
C VAL A 186 4.39 -9.25 -3.01
N ILE A 187 5.64 -8.80 -2.99
CA ILE A 187 6.02 -7.39 -3.09
C ILE A 187 6.90 -7.21 -4.32
N PHE A 188 6.62 -6.18 -5.09
CA PHE A 188 7.43 -5.74 -6.22
C PHE A 188 7.73 -4.24 -6.12
N SER A 189 8.99 -3.85 -6.32
CA SER A 189 9.39 -2.44 -6.36
C SER A 189 9.29 -1.90 -7.78
N LEU A 190 8.55 -0.80 -7.93
CA LEU A 190 8.45 0.00 -9.16
C LEU A 190 9.55 1.07 -9.24
N GLY A 191 10.15 1.44 -8.11
CA GLY A 191 11.03 2.59 -8.01
C GLY A 191 10.24 3.90 -8.00
N ASP A 192 10.70 4.91 -8.73
CA ASP A 192 10.05 6.21 -8.74
C ASP A 192 8.90 6.24 -9.76
N VAL A 193 7.73 6.78 -9.35
CA VAL A 193 6.57 6.97 -10.22
C VAL A 193 6.24 8.47 -10.31
N TYR A 194 6.31 9.01 -11.53
CA TYR A 194 6.07 10.43 -11.80
C TYR A 194 4.56 10.75 -11.88
N PRO A 195 4.15 12.01 -11.63
CA PRO A 195 2.77 12.47 -11.77
C PRO A 195 2.09 12.19 -13.11
N GLY A 196 0.78 11.93 -13.07
CA GLY A 196 -0.11 11.83 -14.24
C GLY A 196 -0.21 10.43 -14.86
N TYR A 197 -1.11 10.31 -15.85
CA TYR A 197 -1.34 9.10 -16.64
C TYR A 197 -0.16 8.85 -17.61
N ALA A 198 -0.40 8.88 -18.92
CA ALA A 198 0.61 8.61 -19.92
C ALA A 198 1.74 9.66 -19.86
N PRO A 199 3.02 9.24 -19.85
CA PRO A 199 3.51 7.85 -19.95
C PRO A 199 3.77 7.17 -18.59
N ASN A 200 3.48 7.82 -17.47
CA ASN A 200 3.94 7.47 -16.13
C ASN A 200 3.10 6.41 -15.42
N ASP A 201 1.90 6.11 -15.91
CA ASP A 201 1.05 5.02 -15.41
C ASP A 201 1.47 3.65 -15.94
N GLY A 202 0.88 2.61 -15.36
CA GLY A 202 1.16 1.24 -15.76
C GLY A 202 0.50 0.21 -14.89
N TYR A 203 0.89 -1.04 -15.09
CA TYR A 203 0.39 -2.15 -14.30
C TYR A 203 1.38 -3.30 -14.20
N VAL A 204 1.21 -4.08 -13.15
CA VAL A 204 1.96 -5.31 -12.91
C VAL A 204 1.03 -6.50 -13.07
N ILE A 205 1.43 -7.46 -13.91
CA ILE A 205 0.72 -8.73 -14.09
C ILE A 205 1.41 -9.82 -13.28
N PHE A 206 0.67 -10.44 -12.36
CA PHE A 206 1.07 -11.66 -11.66
C PHE A 206 0.32 -12.85 -12.26
N ASN A 207 1.01 -13.98 -12.46
CA ASN A 207 0.41 -15.19 -13.01
C ASN A 207 0.21 -16.25 -11.92
N ALA A 208 -0.91 -16.97 -12.01
CA ALA A 208 -1.24 -18.10 -11.15
C ALA A 208 -1.90 -19.23 -11.93
N ILE A 209 -1.95 -20.40 -11.29
CA ILE A 209 -2.69 -21.56 -11.79
C ILE A 209 -3.66 -22.06 -10.72
N VAL A 210 -4.83 -22.54 -11.15
CA VAL A 210 -5.76 -23.24 -10.26
C VAL A 210 -5.35 -24.70 -10.13
N THR A 211 -5.20 -25.17 -8.90
CA THR A 211 -4.60 -26.46 -8.55
C THR A 211 -5.34 -27.13 -7.40
N ASN A 212 -5.23 -28.45 -7.25
CA ASN A 212 -5.71 -29.17 -6.06
C ASN A 212 -4.63 -29.30 -4.97
N ASN A 213 -3.40 -28.84 -5.27
CA ASN A 213 -2.28 -28.79 -4.34
C ASN A 213 -2.08 -27.34 -3.91
N PRO A 214 -2.25 -26.99 -2.61
CA PRO A 214 -1.98 -25.66 -2.10
C PRO A 214 -0.51 -25.24 -2.27
#